data_AF-A0A2U2E401-F1
#
_entry.id   AF-A0A2U2E401-F1
#
_cell.length_a   1.000
_cell.length_b   1.000
_cell.length_c   1.000
_cell.angle_alpha   90.00
_cell.angle_beta   90.00
_cell.angle_gamma   90.00
#
_symmetry.space_group_name_H-M   'P 1'
#
loop_
_entity.id
_entity.type
_entity.pdbx_description
1 polymer ?
#
loop_
_entity_poly.entity_id
_entity_poly.type
_entity_poly.pdbx_seq_one_letter_code
_entity_poly.pdbx_strand_id
1 'polypeptide(L)'
;MALVSGEAIAIAQGVSVTPAPGWTLGNRGPNWVALNNADTTAQLRITVKPGAGTDAAALLQADVDQYTGGASAILTDVNRLGPPETTPLQGPNFQQQASLNYTATVVHPQGSIPVIGTFTELLNTSTGRSAFVDFRQDSSATTQAAGEGAAMIASLQ
;
A
#
# COMPACT_ATOMS: atom_id res chain seq x y z
N MET A 1 8.60 -19.35 -12.40
CA MET A 1 9.80 -18.79 -11.73
C MET A 1 9.30 -18.19 -10.43
N ALA A 2 9.52 -18.86 -9.30
CA ALA A 2 9.12 -18.36 -7.98
C ALA A 2 10.26 -17.47 -7.46
N LEU A 3 9.96 -16.22 -7.13
CA LEU A 3 10.93 -15.36 -6.44
C LEU A 3 11.15 -15.95 -5.05
N VAL A 4 12.40 -16.29 -4.75
CA VAL A 4 12.84 -16.68 -3.42
C VAL A 4 12.63 -15.46 -2.52
N SER A 5 11.98 -15.64 -1.37
CA SER A 5 11.78 -14.57 -0.38
C SER A 5 13.11 -13.86 -0.07
N GLY A 6 13.19 -12.55 -0.33
CA GLY A 6 14.34 -11.72 0.05
C GLY A 6 14.90 -10.78 -1.02
N GLU A 7 14.61 -10.99 -2.31
CA GLU A 7 15.06 -10.05 -3.35
C GLU A 7 14.12 -8.84 -3.47
N ALA A 8 14.73 -7.65 -3.52
CA ALA A 8 14.00 -6.40 -3.70
C ALA A 8 13.33 -6.36 -5.10
N ILE A 9 12.04 -6.04 -5.12
CA ILE A 9 11.25 -5.88 -6.34
C ILE A 9 11.23 -4.40 -6.70
N ALA A 10 11.86 -4.06 -7.82
CA ALA A 10 11.81 -2.70 -8.37
C ALA A 10 10.39 -2.35 -8.82
N ILE A 11 9.91 -1.17 -8.39
CA ILE A 11 8.59 -0.64 -8.72
C ILE A 11 8.71 0.41 -9.83
N ALA A 12 9.24 1.60 -9.49
CA ALA A 12 9.54 2.68 -10.42
C ALA A 12 10.39 3.75 -9.75
N GLN A 13 11.05 4.60 -10.55
CA GLN A 13 11.76 5.79 -10.09
C GLN A 13 12.79 5.52 -8.97
N GLY A 14 13.46 4.36 -9.02
CA GLY A 14 14.44 3.96 -8.01
C GLY A 14 13.86 3.43 -6.69
N VAL A 15 12.54 3.32 -6.56
CA VAL A 15 11.87 2.71 -5.41
C VAL A 15 11.70 1.21 -5.62
N SER A 16 12.05 0.43 -4.61
CA SER A 16 11.88 -1.03 -4.55
C SER A 16 11.29 -1.46 -3.23
N VAL A 17 10.53 -2.55 -3.23
CA VAL A 17 10.00 -3.19 -2.02
C VAL A 17 10.68 -4.54 -1.81
N THR A 18 11.04 -4.87 -0.58
CA THR A 18 11.51 -6.22 -0.22
C THR A 18 10.34 -7.01 0.37
N PRO A 19 9.83 -8.05 -0.32
CA PRO A 19 8.73 -8.85 0.20
C PRO A 19 9.11 -9.55 1.51
N ALA A 20 8.17 -9.59 2.46
CA ALA A 20 8.29 -10.44 3.63
C ALA A 20 8.30 -11.94 3.22
N PRO A 21 8.86 -12.85 4.04
CA PRO A 21 8.81 -14.28 3.76
C PRO A 21 7.40 -14.78 3.48
N GLY A 22 7.23 -15.60 2.43
CA GLY A 22 5.93 -16.11 2.01
C GLY A 22 5.05 -15.12 1.22
N TRP A 23 5.45 -13.85 1.10
CA TRP A 23 4.80 -12.90 0.22
C TRP A 23 5.36 -12.98 -1.20
N THR A 24 4.47 -12.90 -2.19
CA THR A 24 4.84 -13.04 -3.60
C THR A 24 4.20 -11.95 -4.46
N LEU A 25 4.85 -11.63 -5.58
CA LEU A 25 4.30 -10.72 -6.58
C LEU A 25 3.08 -11.33 -7.25
N GLY A 26 1.89 -10.77 -6.98
CA GLY A 26 0.64 -11.19 -7.60
C GLY A 26 0.36 -10.47 -8.91
N ASN A 27 0.60 -9.16 -8.96
CA ASN A 27 0.39 -8.37 -10.18
C ASN A 27 1.28 -7.13 -10.19
N ARG A 28 1.45 -6.51 -11.36
CA ARG A 28 2.19 -5.26 -11.53
C ARG A 28 1.69 -4.44 -12.70
N GLY A 29 1.95 -3.15 -12.64
CA GLY A 29 1.87 -2.23 -13.77
C GLY A 29 3.16 -1.44 -13.95
N PRO A 30 3.13 -0.36 -14.75
CA PRO A 30 4.30 0.45 -15.05
C PRO A 30 4.94 1.12 -13.83
N ASN A 31 4.12 1.46 -12.83
CA ASN A 31 4.54 2.19 -11.64
C ASN A 31 3.94 1.64 -10.34
N TRP A 32 3.38 0.42 -10.37
CA TRP A 32 2.78 -0.20 -9.20
C TRP A 32 3.01 -1.70 -9.16
N VAL A 33 2.99 -2.26 -7.95
CA VAL A 33 3.05 -3.70 -7.68
C VAL A 33 1.98 -4.08 -6.66
N ALA A 34 1.49 -5.31 -6.72
CA ALA A 34 0.64 -5.92 -5.71
C ALA A 34 1.27 -7.22 -5.24
N LEU A 35 1.54 -7.31 -3.94
CA LEU A 35 2.06 -8.48 -3.25
C LEU A 35 0.93 -9.16 -2.48
N ASN A 36 0.88 -10.49 -2.47
CA ASN A 36 -0.05 -11.24 -1.64
C ASN A 36 0.73 -12.20 -0.74
N ASN A 37 0.20 -12.46 0.45
CA ASN A 37 0.66 -13.58 1.27
C ASN A 37 0.26 -14.92 0.63
N ALA A 38 0.85 -16.02 1.12
CA ALA A 38 0.76 -17.33 0.49
C ALA A 38 -0.67 -17.87 0.33
N ASP A 39 -1.57 -17.55 1.26
CA ASP A 39 -2.98 -17.97 1.26
C ASP A 39 -3.93 -16.90 0.68
N THR A 40 -3.38 -15.78 0.18
CA THR A 40 -4.12 -14.67 -0.45
C THR A 40 -5.13 -13.95 0.44
N THR A 41 -5.03 -14.13 1.75
CA THR A 41 -5.87 -13.46 2.76
C THR A 41 -5.44 -12.02 3.05
N ALA A 42 -4.23 -11.64 2.64
CA ALA A 42 -3.70 -10.29 2.74
C ALA A 42 -3.02 -9.84 1.45
N GLN A 43 -3.16 -8.54 1.15
CA GLN A 43 -2.57 -7.90 -0.01
C GLN A 43 -1.91 -6.58 0.39
N LEU A 44 -0.79 -6.28 -0.25
CA LEU A 44 -0.11 -5.00 -0.19
C LEU A 44 0.10 -4.48 -1.61
N ARG A 45 -0.57 -3.38 -1.96
CA ARG A 45 -0.39 -2.69 -3.24
C ARG A 45 0.38 -1.41 -3.04
N ILE A 46 1.42 -1.19 -3.83
CA ILE A 46 2.24 0.02 -3.81
C ILE A 46 2.21 0.67 -5.18
N THR A 47 1.95 1.97 -5.23
CA THR A 47 1.97 2.80 -6.46
C THR A 47 2.92 3.97 -6.26
N VAL A 48 3.95 4.06 -7.11
CA VAL A 48 4.93 5.16 -7.11
C VAL A 48 4.52 6.19 -8.14
N LYS A 49 4.52 7.46 -7.75
CA LYS A 49 4.11 8.56 -8.63
C LYS A 49 4.83 9.86 -8.29
N PRO A 50 4.82 10.85 -9.19
CA PRO A 50 5.07 12.23 -8.80
C PRO A 50 3.96 12.68 -7.85
N GLY A 51 4.32 13.16 -6.67
CA GLY A 51 3.44 13.83 -5.72
C GLY A 51 3.40 15.33 -6.01
N ALA A 52 2.20 15.87 -6.19
CA ALA A 52 1.99 17.30 -6.36
C ALA A 52 1.83 17.96 -4.98
N GLY A 53 2.93 18.12 -4.23
CA GLY A 53 2.88 18.83 -2.95
C GLY A 53 3.96 18.44 -1.95
N THR A 54 3.91 19.08 -0.79
CA THR A 54 4.83 18.88 0.34
C THR A 54 4.14 18.33 1.60
N ASP A 55 2.87 17.95 1.47
CA ASP A 55 2.02 17.45 2.56
C ASP A 55 1.52 16.03 2.25
N ALA A 56 2.05 15.05 2.97
CA ALA A 56 1.68 13.65 2.82
C ALA A 56 0.20 13.38 3.17
N ALA A 57 -0.40 14.11 4.11
CA ALA A 57 -1.81 13.90 4.49
C ALA A 57 -2.78 14.36 3.41
N ALA A 58 -2.48 15.49 2.76
CA ALA A 58 -3.27 16.00 1.64
C ALA A 58 -3.16 15.07 0.43
N LEU A 59 -1.94 14.59 0.12
CA LEU A 59 -1.73 13.60 -0.93
C LEU A 59 -2.49 12.30 -0.64
N LEU A 60 -2.36 11.75 0.57
CA LEU A 60 -3.05 10.53 0.95
C LEU A 60 -4.56 10.63 0.72
N GLN A 61 -5.19 11.75 1.09
CA GLN A 61 -6.63 11.94 0.88
C GLN A 61 -7.00 11.93 -0.60
N ALA A 62 -6.26 12.69 -1.42
CA ALA A 62 -6.49 12.75 -2.86
C ALA A 62 -6.31 11.38 -3.52
N ASP A 63 -5.30 10.62 -3.09
CA ASP A 63 -5.04 9.28 -3.61
C ASP A 63 -6.11 8.28 -3.21
N VAL A 64 -6.59 8.31 -1.97
CA VAL A 64 -7.70 7.46 -1.56
C VAL A 64 -8.95 7.80 -2.36
N ASP A 65 -9.28 9.09 -2.52
CA ASP A 65 -10.43 9.53 -3.33
C ASP A 65 -10.34 9.02 -4.78
N GLN A 66 -9.16 9.13 -5.40
CA GLN A 66 -8.92 8.61 -6.74
C GLN A 66 -8.99 7.07 -6.79
N TYR A 67 -8.42 6.39 -5.81
CA TYR A 67 -8.34 4.94 -5.76
C TYR A 67 -9.70 4.26 -5.59
N THR A 68 -10.57 4.88 -4.78
CA THR A 68 -11.88 4.31 -4.41
C THR A 68 -13.03 4.90 -5.20
N GLY A 69 -12.84 6.04 -5.89
CA GLY A 69 -13.91 6.74 -6.62
C GLY A 69 -14.14 6.28 -8.07
N GLY A 70 -13.28 5.43 -8.63
CA GLY A 70 -13.39 4.99 -10.03
C GLY A 70 -14.41 3.87 -10.26
N ALA A 71 -14.99 3.79 -11.47
CA ALA A 71 -15.90 2.69 -11.84
C ALA A 71 -15.23 1.29 -11.83
N SER A 72 -13.90 1.25 -11.89
CA SER A 72 -13.07 0.04 -11.77
C SER A 72 -12.47 -0.13 -10.37
N ALA A 73 -12.95 0.61 -9.36
CA ALA A 73 -12.49 0.48 -8.00
C ALA A 73 -12.78 -0.93 -7.48
N ILE A 74 -11.75 -1.58 -6.95
CA ILE A 74 -11.86 -2.92 -6.35
C ILE A 74 -12.33 -2.86 -4.90
N LEU A 75 -12.26 -1.68 -4.27
CA LEU A 75 -12.73 -1.42 -2.92
C LEU A 75 -14.03 -0.61 -3.00
N THR A 76 -15.10 -1.17 -2.43
CA THR A 76 -16.37 -0.48 -2.20
C THR A 76 -16.61 -0.28 -0.71
N ASP A 77 -17.60 0.53 -0.36
CA ASP A 77 -18.03 0.78 1.03
C ASP A 77 -16.88 1.20 1.95
N VAL A 78 -15.94 1.98 1.40
CA VAL A 78 -14.75 2.42 2.12
C VAL A 78 -15.16 3.38 3.23
N ASN A 79 -14.95 2.96 4.47
CA ASN A 79 -15.18 3.74 5.67
C ASN A 79 -13.84 4.04 6.34
N ARG A 80 -13.44 5.32 6.32
CA ARG A 80 -12.21 5.81 6.96
C ARG A 80 -12.44 5.90 8.46
N LEU A 81 -11.55 5.30 9.25
CA LEU A 81 -11.68 5.21 10.71
C LEU A 81 -11.11 6.43 11.46
N GLY A 82 -10.59 7.42 10.72
CA GLY A 82 -10.03 8.65 11.26
C GLY A 82 -9.39 9.51 10.16
N PRO A 83 -8.90 10.72 10.52
CA PRO A 83 -8.08 11.51 9.63
C PRO A 83 -6.70 10.86 9.41
N PRO A 84 -5.97 11.21 8.35
CA PRO A 84 -4.56 10.85 8.20
C PRO A 84 -3.71 11.30 9.39
N GLU A 85 -2.92 10.38 9.93
CA GLU A 85 -1.87 10.68 10.91
C GLU A 85 -0.53 10.81 10.20
N THR A 86 0.18 11.91 10.43
CA THR A 86 1.48 12.18 9.81
C THR A 86 2.63 11.90 10.77
N THR A 87 3.66 11.24 10.24
CA THR A 87 4.90 10.94 10.97
C THR A 87 6.10 11.36 10.10
N PRO A 88 7.06 12.13 10.65
CA PRO A 88 8.30 12.42 9.93
C PRO A 88 9.16 11.15 9.82
N LEU A 89 9.80 10.97 8.68
CA LEU A 89 10.71 9.86 8.41
C LEU A 89 12.15 10.36 8.27
N GLN A 90 13.11 9.55 8.74
CA GLN A 90 14.55 9.78 8.55
C GLN A 90 15.13 8.87 7.45
N GLY A 91 14.36 8.63 6.39
CA GLY A 91 14.74 7.76 5.29
C GLY A 91 15.40 8.51 4.12
N PRO A 92 16.34 7.88 3.39
CA PRO A 92 16.89 8.44 2.16
C PRO A 92 15.83 8.61 1.06
N ASN A 93 14.80 7.75 1.01
CA ASN A 93 13.81 7.78 -0.07
C ASN A 93 12.61 8.65 0.25
N PHE A 94 12.20 8.78 1.51
CA PHE A 94 11.01 9.51 1.94
C PHE A 94 11.24 10.22 3.28
N GLN A 95 10.64 11.39 3.45
CA GLN A 95 10.79 12.26 4.63
C GLN A 95 9.49 12.43 5.42
N GLN A 96 8.35 12.03 4.86
CA GLN A 96 7.07 12.02 5.55
C GLN A 96 6.31 10.73 5.24
N GLN A 97 5.56 10.26 6.22
CA GLN A 97 4.53 9.25 6.08
C GLN A 97 3.21 9.84 6.54
N ALA A 98 2.13 9.56 5.83
CA ALA A 98 0.77 9.73 6.33
C ALA A 98 0.05 8.38 6.27
N SER A 99 -0.74 8.03 7.28
CA SER A 99 -1.50 6.78 7.27
C SER A 99 -2.91 6.98 7.81
N LEU A 100 -3.88 6.22 7.28
CA LEU A 100 -5.23 6.14 7.85
C LEU A 100 -5.76 4.70 7.76
N ASN A 101 -6.45 4.26 8.80
CA ASN A 101 -7.11 2.96 8.82
C ASN A 101 -8.49 3.04 8.21
N TYR A 102 -8.93 1.95 7.57
CA TYR A 102 -10.23 1.86 6.94
C TYR A 102 -10.84 0.45 7.06
N THR A 103 -12.16 0.37 6.87
CA THR A 103 -12.87 -0.87 6.53
C THR A 103 -13.42 -0.73 5.12
N ALA A 104 -13.47 -1.82 4.35
CA ALA A 104 -14.05 -1.82 3.01
C ALA A 104 -14.55 -3.21 2.63
N THR A 105 -15.13 -3.29 1.44
CA THR A 105 -15.48 -4.53 0.77
C THR A 105 -14.65 -4.67 -0.49
N VAL A 106 -13.95 -5.79 -0.68
CA VAL A 106 -13.27 -6.09 -1.94
C VAL A 106 -14.24 -6.81 -2.86
N VAL A 107 -14.39 -6.31 -4.08
CA VAL A 107 -15.19 -6.95 -5.13
C VAL A 107 -14.37 -8.07 -5.78
N HIS A 108 -14.78 -9.33 -5.57
CA HIS A 108 -14.22 -10.49 -6.24
C HIS A 108 -15.26 -11.14 -7.16
N PRO A 109 -14.82 -11.84 -8.23
CA PRO A 109 -15.74 -12.56 -9.13
C PRO A 109 -16.62 -13.60 -8.43
N GLN A 110 -16.17 -14.12 -7.29
CA GLN A 110 -16.87 -15.16 -6.51
C GLN A 110 -17.68 -14.60 -5.34
N GLY A 111 -17.68 -13.28 -5.12
CA GLY A 111 -18.36 -12.65 -4.00
C GLY A 111 -17.65 -11.41 -3.49
N SER A 112 -18.24 -10.79 -2.47
CA SER A 112 -17.68 -9.62 -1.80
C SER A 112 -16.98 -10.05 -0.51
N ILE A 113 -15.76 -9.57 -0.29
CA ILE A 113 -14.93 -9.94 0.88
C ILE A 113 -14.73 -8.70 1.76
N PRO A 114 -15.29 -8.67 2.98
CA PRO A 114 -15.01 -7.60 3.93
C PRO A 114 -13.54 -7.60 4.33
N VAL A 115 -12.92 -6.43 4.35
CA VAL A 115 -11.52 -6.25 4.73
C VAL A 115 -11.34 -5.10 5.70
N ILE A 116 -10.26 -5.19 6.46
CA ILE A 116 -9.66 -4.07 7.17
C ILE A 116 -8.34 -3.72 6.50
N GLY A 117 -7.98 -2.45 6.50
CA GLY A 117 -6.74 -2.02 5.87
C GLY A 117 -6.24 -0.68 6.38
N THR A 118 -5.08 -0.33 5.84
CA THR A 118 -4.40 0.93 6.09
C THR A 118 -3.94 1.49 4.75
N PHE A 119 -4.41 2.69 4.41
CA PHE A 119 -3.79 3.47 3.36
C PHE A 119 -2.60 4.23 3.94
N THR A 120 -1.49 4.27 3.21
CA THR A 120 -0.27 4.98 3.60
C THR A 120 0.30 5.74 2.42
N GLU A 121 0.63 7.01 2.60
CA GLU A 121 1.38 7.80 1.62
C GLU A 121 2.77 8.07 2.18
N LEU A 122 3.81 7.69 1.44
CA LEU A 122 5.19 8.08 1.71
C LEU A 122 5.56 9.22 0.76
N LEU A 123 6.11 10.32 1.28
CA LEU A 123 6.46 11.51 0.50
C LEU A 123 7.93 11.88 0.66
N ASN A 124 8.61 12.05 -0.47
CA ASN A 124 9.91 12.68 -0.55
C ASN A 124 9.69 14.18 -0.78
N THR A 125 9.86 14.99 0.25
CA THR A 125 9.58 16.43 0.19
C THR A 125 10.61 17.21 -0.64
N SER A 126 11.78 16.61 -0.90
CA SER A 126 12.85 17.24 -1.68
C SER A 126 12.65 17.09 -3.20
N THR A 127 12.09 15.95 -3.63
CA THR A 127 11.90 15.62 -5.05
C THR A 127 10.43 15.65 -5.47
N GLY A 128 9.51 15.72 -4.51
CA GLY A 128 8.08 15.57 -4.74
C GLY A 128 7.64 14.13 -5.04
N ARG A 129 8.54 13.13 -5.10
CA ARG A 129 8.15 11.74 -5.35
C ARG A 129 7.33 11.18 -4.20
N SER A 130 6.27 10.43 -4.51
CA SER A 130 5.44 9.78 -3.50
C SER A 130 5.16 8.31 -3.80
N ALA A 131 4.84 7.54 -2.75
CA ALA A 131 4.38 6.17 -2.85
C ALA A 131 3.08 5.99 -2.06
N PHE A 132 2.00 5.70 -2.78
CA PHE A 132 0.72 5.33 -2.21
C PHE A 132 0.68 3.83 -1.97
N VAL A 133 0.34 3.43 -0.75
CA VAL A 133 0.27 2.04 -0.31
C VAL A 133 -1.12 1.74 0.23
N ASP A 134 -1.68 0.62 -0.23
CA ASP A 134 -2.89 0.00 0.29
C ASP A 134 -2.51 -1.38 0.84
N PHE A 135 -2.43 -1.49 2.16
CA PHE A 135 -2.37 -2.78 2.85
C PHE A 135 -3.76 -3.16 3.32
N ARG A 136 -4.18 -4.40 3.04
CA ARG A 136 -5.48 -4.92 3.47
C ARG A 136 -5.45 -6.41 3.74
N GLN A 137 -6.35 -6.84 4.60
CA GLN A 137 -6.51 -8.24 4.97
C GLN A 137 -7.97 -8.57 5.29
N ASP A 138 -8.37 -9.81 5.01
CA ASP A 138 -9.67 -10.35 5.40
C ASP A 138 -9.62 -11.03 6.78
N SER A 139 -10.75 -11.57 7.23
CA SER A 139 -10.89 -12.20 8.55
C SER A 139 -10.11 -13.51 8.73
N SER A 140 -9.60 -14.09 7.65
CA SER A 140 -8.83 -15.33 7.65
C SER A 140 -7.32 -15.09 7.71
N ALA A 141 -6.88 -13.82 7.61
CA ALA A 141 -5.47 -13.48 7.67
C ALA A 141 -4.83 -13.81 9.02
N THR A 142 -3.54 -14.17 8.96
CA THR A 142 -2.78 -14.45 10.17
C THR A 142 -2.55 -13.17 10.97
N THR A 143 -2.33 -13.31 12.28
CA THR A 143 -1.99 -12.17 13.15
C THR A 143 -0.65 -11.50 12.78
N GLN A 144 0.16 -12.13 11.93
CA GLN A 144 1.46 -11.62 11.48
C GLN A 144 1.34 -10.71 10.25
N ALA A 145 0.29 -10.87 9.44
CA ALA A 145 0.17 -10.19 8.15
C ALA A 145 0.29 -8.66 8.24
N ALA A 146 -0.28 -8.05 9.29
CA ALA A 146 -0.13 -6.61 9.53
C ALA A 146 1.31 -6.18 9.81
N GLY A 147 2.06 -6.98 10.58
CA GLY A 147 3.48 -6.74 10.86
C GLY A 147 4.36 -6.92 9.63
N GLU A 148 4.05 -7.92 8.79
CA GLU A 148 4.72 -8.14 7.51
C GLU A 148 4.44 -7.01 6.52
N GLY A 149 3.20 -6.54 6.46
CA GLY A 149 2.80 -5.33 5.75
C GLY A 149 3.63 -4.12 6.15
N ALA A 150 3.73 -3.86 7.45
CA ALA A 150 4.54 -2.77 7.99
C ALA A 150 6.04 -2.91 7.65
N ALA A 151 6.60 -4.12 7.72
CA ALA A 151 7.99 -4.38 7.35
C ALA A 151 8.25 -4.12 5.86
N MET A 152 7.32 -4.51 4.98
CA MET A 152 7.42 -4.21 3.54
C MET A 152 7.32 -2.70 3.27
N ILE A 153 6.45 -1.96 3.97
CA ILE A 153 6.37 -0.49 3.86
C ILE A 153 7.68 0.15 4.32
N ALA A 154 8.24 -0.30 5.43
CA ALA A 154 9.51 0.21 5.94
C ALA A 154 10.68 -0.05 4.97
N SER A 155 10.64 -1.13 4.19
CA SER A 155 11.66 -1.43 3.18
C SER A 155 11.72 -0.44 2.00
N LEU A 156 10.70 0.42 1.85
CA LEU A 156 10.65 1.47 0.83
C LEU A 156 11.51 2.69 1.19
N GLN A 157 11.86 2.85 2.49
CA GLN A 157 12.42 4.08 3.05
C GLN A 157 13.91 4.27 2.74
#